data_AF-A0AAW6RXD8-F1
#
_entry.id   AF-A0AAW6RXD8-F1
#
_cell.length_a   1.000
_cell.length_b   1.000
_cell.length_c   1.000
_cell.angle_alpha   90.00
_cell.angle_beta   90.00
_cell.angle_gamma   90.00
#
_symmetry.space_group_name_H-M   'P 1'
#
loop_
_entity.id
_entity.type
_entity.pdbx_description
1 polymer ?
#
loop_
_entity_poly.entity_id
_entity_poly.type
_entity_poly.pdbx_seq_one_letter_code
_entity_poly.pdbx_strand_id
1 'polypeptide(L)'
;MGENIKRRLDAEWKNLALGSVFSVQDLSVPLSKKQLLSFLSPYLDQWEISQVIPNIYYNVKFSNLFNPPRSLPPDLSKVLAAITRLTSETFQYDGGYCANRLGLSTQVPLSHVLHTNGRSRRFKLAGVDVVLNHTDDQRLLQYPLQKVGMVISALYYLGPNVVDDKIIKAIKDQLSLEEYEKLLSADLPKWINMLTCN
;
A
#
# COMPACT_ATOMS: atom_id res chain seq x y z
N MET A 1 31.99 2.55 8.92
CA MET A 1 30.86 2.91 9.82
C MET A 1 31.43 3.07 11.21
N GLY A 2 31.08 4.12 11.97
CA GLY A 2 31.60 4.30 13.33
C GLY A 2 31.17 3.18 14.26
N GLU A 3 32.03 2.79 15.21
CA GLU A 3 31.83 1.63 16.08
C GLU A 3 30.56 1.74 16.95
N ASN A 4 30.26 2.94 17.44
CA ASN A 4 29.04 3.21 18.20
C ASN A 4 27.76 3.05 17.35
N ILE A 5 27.78 3.50 16.09
CA ILE A 5 26.66 3.33 15.15
C ILE A 5 26.43 1.83 14.88
N LYS A 6 27.50 1.08 14.63
CA LYS A 6 27.44 -0.37 14.43
C LYS A 6 26.80 -1.08 15.62
N ARG A 7 27.29 -0.79 16.83
CA ARG A 7 26.78 -1.42 18.06
C ARG A 7 25.29 -1.15 18.29
N ARG A 8 24.82 0.08 18.06
CA ARG A 8 23.39 0.43 18.18
C ARG A 8 22.55 -0.29 17.13
N LEU A 9 23.04 -0.32 15.89
CA LEU A 9 22.37 -1.01 14.80
C LEU A 9 22.25 -2.51 15.05
N ASP A 10 23.30 -3.15 15.58
CA ASP A 10 23.29 -4.58 15.95
C ASP A 10 22.25 -4.87 17.06
N ALA A 11 22.11 -3.97 18.03
CA ALA A 11 21.13 -4.12 19.11
C ALA A 11 19.68 -3.95 18.61
N GLU A 12 19.45 -2.97 17.74
CA GLU A 12 18.17 -2.76 17.08
C GLU A 12 17.81 -3.95 16.18
N TRP A 13 18.79 -4.47 15.43
CA TRP A 13 18.63 -5.57 14.50
C TRP A 13 18.12 -6.85 15.16
N LYS A 14 18.68 -7.20 16.34
CA LYS A 14 18.25 -8.37 17.12
C LYS A 14 16.79 -8.34 17.55
N ASN A 15 16.19 -7.15 17.59
CA ASN A 15 14.80 -6.96 18.01
C ASN A 15 13.84 -6.76 16.83
N LEU A 16 14.33 -6.82 15.59
CA LEU A 16 13.50 -6.62 14.41
C LEU A 16 12.54 -7.80 14.23
N ALA A 17 11.24 -7.53 14.26
CA ALA A 17 10.21 -8.56 14.14
C ALA A 17 10.27 -9.28 12.77
N LEU A 18 10.12 -10.61 12.77
CA LEU A 18 9.99 -11.40 11.54
C LEU A 18 8.77 -10.96 10.73
N GLY A 19 8.92 -10.85 9.41
CA GLY A 19 7.88 -10.37 8.49
C GLY A 19 7.67 -8.86 8.50
N SER A 20 8.47 -8.09 9.25
CA SER A 20 8.45 -6.64 9.20
C SER A 20 9.05 -6.12 7.89
N VAL A 21 8.51 -5.01 7.39
CA VAL A 21 9.01 -4.31 6.19
C VAL A 21 9.59 -2.98 6.62
N PHE A 22 10.80 -2.68 6.17
CA PHE A 22 11.55 -1.52 6.62
C PHE A 22 12.40 -0.88 5.51
N SER A 23 12.78 0.36 5.75
CA SER A 23 13.70 1.16 4.96
C SER A 23 14.75 1.80 5.88
N VAL A 24 15.62 2.64 5.31
CA VAL A 24 16.58 3.42 6.10
C VAL A 24 15.91 4.37 7.09
N GLN A 25 14.69 4.85 6.80
CA GLN A 25 13.95 5.77 7.67
C GLN A 25 13.41 5.11 8.95
N ASP A 26 13.34 3.77 8.96
CA ASP A 26 12.81 3.01 10.08
C ASP A 26 13.88 2.68 11.13
N LEU A 27 15.14 3.07 10.88
CA LEU A 27 16.27 2.78 11.75
C LEU A 27 16.59 3.97 12.66
N SER A 28 16.89 3.67 13.93
CA SER A 28 17.21 4.70 14.94
C SER A 28 18.54 5.41 14.72
N VAL A 29 19.38 4.87 13.82
CA VAL A 29 20.72 5.38 13.51
C VAL A 29 20.76 6.02 12.12
N PRO A 30 21.39 7.19 11.97
CA PRO A 30 21.53 7.82 10.67
C PRO A 30 22.51 7.01 9.81
N LEU A 31 22.00 6.47 8.70
CA LEU A 31 22.77 5.69 7.74
C LEU A 31 22.55 6.22 6.32
N SER A 32 23.62 6.24 5.53
CA SER A 32 23.49 6.34 4.07
C SER A 32 22.99 5.01 3.49
N LYS A 33 22.38 5.06 2.29
CA LYS A 33 21.95 3.84 1.56
C LYS A 33 23.08 2.82 1.39
N LYS A 34 24.30 3.29 1.13
CA LYS A 34 25.50 2.44 1.00
C LYS A 34 25.88 1.76 2.30
N GLN A 35 25.80 2.48 3.44
CA GLN A 35 26.09 1.91 4.75
C GLN A 35 25.04 0.88 5.14
N LEU A 36 23.76 1.15 4.89
CA LEU A 36 22.68 0.20 5.12
C LEU A 36 22.90 -1.07 4.29
N LEU A 37 23.15 -0.95 2.98
CA LEU A 37 23.40 -2.11 2.12
C LEU A 37 24.62 -2.92 2.58
N SER A 38 25.71 -2.24 2.93
CA SER A 38 26.91 -2.91 3.46
C SER A 38 26.65 -3.64 4.76
N PHE A 39 25.74 -3.14 5.61
CA PHE A 39 25.32 -3.80 6.83
C PHE A 39 24.40 -4.99 6.56
N LEU A 40 23.48 -4.86 5.60
CA LEU A 40 22.49 -5.88 5.27
C LEU A 40 23.06 -7.03 4.43
N SER A 41 24.19 -6.85 3.74
CA SER A 41 24.77 -7.84 2.83
C SER A 41 24.84 -9.26 3.41
N PRO A 42 25.39 -9.49 4.62
CA PRO A 42 25.49 -10.84 5.17
C PRO A 42 24.11 -11.50 5.37
N TYR A 43 23.10 -10.72 5.77
CA TYR A 43 21.75 -11.21 6.01
C TYR A 43 20.96 -11.45 4.71
N LEU A 44 21.29 -10.70 3.66
CA LEU A 44 20.78 -10.94 2.30
C LEU A 44 21.38 -12.25 1.74
N ASP A 45 22.68 -12.47 1.92
CA ASP A 45 23.38 -13.66 1.46
C ASP A 45 22.85 -14.94 2.17
N GLN A 46 22.44 -14.81 3.42
CA GLN A 46 21.87 -15.90 4.24
C GLN A 46 20.34 -16.06 4.09
N TRP A 47 19.67 -15.23 3.27
CA TRP A 47 18.22 -15.23 3.09
C TRP A 47 17.40 -14.93 4.36
N GLU A 48 18.02 -14.32 5.37
CA GLU A 48 17.32 -13.82 6.56
C GLU A 48 16.56 -12.53 6.23
N ILE A 49 17.09 -11.75 5.28
CA ILE A 49 16.46 -10.55 4.73
C ILE A 49 16.26 -10.74 3.23
N SER A 50 15.22 -10.11 2.71
CA SER A 50 15.02 -10.02 1.27
C SER A 50 14.61 -8.61 0.88
N GLN A 51 15.02 -8.21 -0.33
CA GLN A 51 14.65 -6.92 -0.90
C GLN A 51 13.35 -7.06 -1.71
N VAL A 52 12.38 -6.19 -1.46
CA VAL A 52 11.14 -6.14 -2.26
C VAL A 52 11.34 -5.27 -3.49
N ILE A 53 11.82 -4.05 -3.26
CA ILE A 53 12.21 -3.07 -4.27
C ILE A 53 13.43 -2.30 -3.74
N PRO A 54 14.15 -1.52 -4.57
CA PRO A 54 15.32 -0.79 -4.11
C PRO A 54 15.04 0.05 -2.86
N ASN A 55 15.84 -0.18 -1.80
CA ASN A 55 15.75 0.46 -0.47
C ASN A 55 14.55 0.07 0.41
N ILE A 56 13.74 -0.90 0.00
CA ILE A 56 12.69 -1.50 0.84
C ILE A 56 13.00 -2.97 1.03
N TYR A 57 13.20 -3.36 2.28
CA TYR A 57 13.57 -4.71 2.68
C TYR A 57 12.52 -5.29 3.62
N TYR A 58 12.50 -6.61 3.76
CA TYR A 58 11.71 -7.26 4.79
C TYR A 58 12.49 -8.36 5.50
N ASN A 59 12.18 -8.52 6.78
CA ASN A 59 12.70 -9.60 7.59
C ASN A 59 11.95 -10.89 7.23
N VAL A 60 12.65 -11.91 6.73
CA VAL A 60 12.03 -13.10 6.16
C VAL A 60 11.42 -13.93 7.28
N LYS A 61 10.11 -14.16 7.18
CA LYS A 61 9.40 -15.14 8.01
C LYS A 61 9.20 -16.41 7.20
N PHE A 62 9.57 -17.57 7.74
CA PHE A 62 9.29 -18.85 7.11
C PHE A 62 7.99 -19.46 7.64
N SER A 63 7.28 -20.16 6.76
CA SER A 63 6.13 -21.00 7.12
C SER A 63 6.53 -22.47 7.10
N ASN A 64 6.31 -23.14 8.22
CA ASN A 64 6.51 -24.59 8.38
C ASN A 64 5.30 -25.40 7.88
N LEU A 65 4.27 -24.74 7.32
CA LEU A 65 3.12 -25.42 6.70
C LEU A 65 3.50 -26.14 5.39
N PHE A 66 4.66 -25.80 4.82
CA PHE A 66 5.19 -26.41 3.60
C PHE A 66 6.41 -27.27 3.94
N ASN A 67 6.61 -28.35 3.17
CA ASN A 67 7.83 -29.15 3.23
C ASN A 67 8.50 -29.18 1.83
N PRO A 68 9.66 -28.53 1.65
CA PRO A 68 10.42 -27.77 2.65
C PRO A 68 9.72 -26.44 3.05
N PRO A 69 10.09 -25.83 4.19
CA PRO A 69 9.58 -24.52 4.61
C PRO A 69 9.74 -23.46 3.53
N ARG A 70 8.76 -22.56 3.41
CA ARG A 70 8.77 -21.48 2.41
C ARG A 70 8.81 -20.11 3.06
N SER A 71 9.56 -19.20 2.45
CA SER A 71 9.56 -17.78 2.82
C SER A 71 8.18 -17.18 2.56
N LEU A 72 7.65 -16.47 3.53
CA LEU A 72 6.42 -15.71 3.41
C LEU A 72 6.76 -14.29 2.90
N PRO A 73 6.26 -13.90 1.72
CA PRO A 73 6.39 -12.52 1.26
C PRO A 73 5.57 -11.60 2.18
N PRO A 74 5.97 -10.32 2.31
CA PRO A 74 5.23 -9.37 3.13
C PRO A 74 3.91 -8.97 2.46
N ASP A 75 2.95 -8.53 3.29
CA ASP A 75 1.70 -7.94 2.80
C ASP A 75 1.97 -6.66 2.00
N LEU A 76 1.24 -6.45 0.90
CA LEU A 76 1.38 -5.25 0.08
C LEU A 76 1.16 -3.97 0.89
N SER A 77 0.22 -3.97 1.84
CA SER A 77 -0.05 -2.82 2.71
C SER A 77 1.19 -2.40 3.53
N LYS A 78 1.99 -3.34 4.01
CA LYS A 78 3.24 -3.06 4.75
C LYS A 78 4.32 -2.51 3.83
N VAL A 79 4.39 -3.02 2.60
CA VAL A 79 5.30 -2.51 1.57
C VAL A 79 4.95 -1.07 1.20
N LEU A 80 3.68 -0.79 0.91
CA LEU A 80 3.21 0.56 0.62
C LEU A 80 3.47 1.52 1.79
N ALA A 81 3.20 1.10 3.02
CA ALA A 81 3.49 1.90 4.21
C ALA A 81 4.99 2.22 4.35
N ALA A 82 5.88 1.26 4.06
CA ALA A 82 7.33 1.50 4.08
C ALA A 82 7.77 2.46 2.97
N ILE A 83 7.16 2.36 1.79
CA ILE A 83 7.39 3.32 0.70
C ILE A 83 6.92 4.71 1.10
N THR A 84 5.72 4.85 1.67
CA THR A 84 5.19 6.14 2.15
C THR A 84 6.13 6.77 3.18
N ARG A 85 6.64 6.02 4.16
CA ARG A 85 7.61 6.57 5.12
C ARG A 85 8.93 7.00 4.46
N LEU A 86 9.37 6.30 3.42
CA LEU A 86 10.63 6.61 2.73
C LEU A 86 10.52 7.81 1.78
N THR A 87 9.38 7.98 1.12
CA THR A 87 9.22 8.85 -0.07
C THR A 87 8.12 9.88 0.05
N SER A 88 7.28 9.78 1.09
CA SER A 88 6.03 10.54 1.24
C SER A 88 5.02 10.30 0.12
N GLU A 89 5.17 9.21 -0.65
CA GLU A 89 4.22 8.81 -1.68
C GLU A 89 2.89 8.35 -1.05
N THR A 90 1.80 8.71 -1.69
CA THR A 90 0.44 8.31 -1.36
C THR A 90 -0.02 7.24 -2.34
N PHE A 91 -0.84 6.31 -1.88
CA PHE A 91 -1.35 5.19 -2.69
C PHE A 91 -2.85 5.05 -2.52
N GLN A 92 -3.56 4.79 -3.61
CA GLN A 92 -4.97 4.42 -3.61
C GLN A 92 -5.18 3.28 -4.61
N TYR A 93 -5.95 2.26 -4.25
CA TYR A 93 -6.26 1.18 -5.19
C TYR A 93 -7.06 1.69 -6.38
N ASP A 94 -6.88 1.05 -7.54
CA ASP A 94 -7.68 1.36 -8.72
C ASP A 94 -9.17 1.17 -8.48
N GLY A 95 -9.99 1.88 -9.25
CA GLY A 95 -11.44 1.89 -9.03
C GLY A 95 -12.14 0.56 -9.33
N GLY A 96 -11.60 -0.29 -10.22
CA GLY A 96 -12.15 -1.62 -10.48
C GLY A 96 -11.94 -2.57 -9.30
N TYR A 97 -10.73 -2.57 -8.73
CA TYR A 97 -10.43 -3.25 -7.47
C TYR A 97 -11.35 -2.75 -6.35
N CYS A 98 -11.51 -1.43 -6.21
CA CYS A 98 -12.38 -0.87 -5.19
C CYS A 98 -13.86 -1.24 -5.40
N ALA A 99 -14.38 -1.16 -6.63
CA ALA A 99 -15.75 -1.53 -6.95
C ALA A 99 -15.99 -3.01 -6.63
N ASN A 100 -15.04 -3.90 -6.95
CA ASN A 100 -15.16 -5.31 -6.59
C ASN A 100 -15.15 -5.54 -5.07
N ARG A 101 -14.24 -4.88 -4.34
CA ARG A 101 -14.16 -4.99 -2.87
C ARG A 101 -15.41 -4.45 -2.16
N LEU A 102 -16.12 -3.50 -2.77
CA LEU A 102 -17.39 -2.94 -2.29
C LEU A 102 -18.61 -3.73 -2.77
N GLY A 103 -18.43 -4.82 -3.52
CA GLY A 103 -19.54 -5.60 -4.08
C GLY A 103 -20.31 -4.91 -5.21
N LEU A 104 -19.77 -3.82 -5.76
CA LEU A 104 -20.35 -3.06 -6.88
C LEU A 104 -19.92 -3.61 -8.26
N SER A 105 -18.96 -4.52 -8.29
CA SER A 105 -18.49 -5.20 -9.50
C SER A 105 -18.12 -6.65 -9.20
N THR A 106 -18.34 -7.53 -10.18
CA THR A 106 -17.94 -8.95 -10.11
C THR A 106 -16.58 -9.22 -10.75
N GLN A 107 -15.95 -8.20 -11.36
CA GLN A 107 -14.66 -8.34 -12.01
C GLN A 107 -13.57 -8.62 -10.96
N VAL A 108 -12.88 -9.75 -11.09
CA VAL A 108 -11.78 -10.14 -10.21
C VAL A 108 -10.47 -9.58 -10.75
N PRO A 109 -9.78 -8.69 -10.03
CA PRO A 109 -8.50 -8.14 -10.48
C PRO A 109 -7.39 -9.20 -10.51
N LEU A 110 -6.62 -9.26 -11.60
CA LEU A 110 -5.51 -10.21 -11.78
C LEU A 110 -4.16 -9.67 -11.26
N SER A 111 -4.10 -8.40 -10.89
CA SER A 111 -2.90 -7.71 -10.41
C SER A 111 -3.30 -6.62 -9.42
N HIS A 112 -2.33 -6.12 -8.66
CA HIS A 112 -2.55 -4.96 -7.80
C HIS A 112 -2.27 -3.69 -8.60
N VAL A 113 -3.29 -2.95 -9.00
CA VAL A 113 -3.12 -1.63 -9.63
C VAL A 113 -3.49 -0.55 -8.62
N LEU A 114 -2.61 0.45 -8.48
CA LEU A 114 -2.81 1.57 -7.59
C LEU A 114 -2.46 2.88 -8.28
N HIS A 115 -3.16 3.94 -7.92
CA HIS A 115 -2.80 5.31 -8.18
C HIS A 115 -1.81 5.83 -7.14
N THR A 116 -0.87 6.68 -7.55
CA THR A 116 0.08 7.34 -6.66
C THR A 116 0.43 8.74 -7.14
N ASN A 117 0.79 9.64 -6.21
CA ASN A 117 1.42 10.93 -6.55
C ASN A 117 2.91 10.78 -6.92
N GLY A 118 3.51 9.61 -6.68
CA GLY A 118 4.87 9.29 -7.09
C GLY A 118 4.99 8.86 -8.55
N ARG A 119 6.18 8.43 -8.97
CA ARG A 119 6.44 7.98 -10.35
C ARG A 119 5.74 6.66 -10.67
N SER A 120 5.22 6.56 -11.89
CA SER A 120 4.72 5.30 -12.44
C SER A 120 5.82 4.24 -12.46
N ARG A 121 5.53 3.07 -11.92
CA ARG A 121 6.46 1.93 -11.86
C ARG A 121 5.75 0.61 -11.63
N ARG A 122 6.42 -0.49 -11.94
CA ARG A 122 5.94 -1.85 -11.71
C ARG A 122 6.99 -2.65 -10.94
N PHE A 123 6.53 -3.51 -10.04
CA PHE A 123 7.36 -4.53 -9.40
C PHE A 123 6.52 -5.80 -9.14
N LYS A 124 7.19 -6.91 -8.81
CA LYS A 124 6.52 -8.15 -8.41
C LYS A 124 6.55 -8.30 -6.90
N LEU A 125 5.44 -8.70 -6.31
CA LEU A 125 5.34 -9.11 -4.91
C LEU A 125 4.64 -10.48 -4.88
N ALA A 126 5.28 -11.47 -4.28
CA ALA A 126 4.75 -12.85 -4.22
C ALA A 126 4.39 -13.45 -5.60
N GLY A 127 5.08 -13.04 -6.67
CA GLY A 127 4.78 -13.45 -8.05
C GLY A 127 3.67 -12.66 -8.75
N VAL A 128 2.93 -11.82 -8.02
CA VAL A 128 1.85 -10.97 -8.54
C VAL A 128 2.42 -9.60 -8.93
N ASP A 129 1.98 -9.05 -10.05
CA ASP A 129 2.37 -7.70 -10.45
C ASP A 129 1.70 -6.64 -9.56
N VAL A 130 2.50 -5.69 -9.11
CA VAL A 130 2.07 -4.45 -8.48
C VAL A 130 2.40 -3.31 -9.43
N VAL A 131 1.36 -2.64 -9.91
CA VAL A 131 1.44 -1.53 -10.86
C VAL A 131 1.06 -0.25 -10.13
N LEU A 132 2.01 0.67 -10.03
CA LEU A 132 1.80 2.00 -9.49
C LEU A 132 1.69 2.96 -10.67
N ASN A 133 0.54 3.58 -10.84
CA ASN A 133 0.24 4.55 -11.88
C ASN A 133 0.26 5.95 -11.28
N HIS A 134 1.12 6.80 -11.80
CA HIS A 134 1.13 8.22 -11.45
C HIS A 134 -0.23 8.86 -11.78
N THR A 135 -0.73 9.70 -10.88
CA THR A 135 -1.87 10.58 -11.12
C THR A 135 -1.61 11.95 -10.49
N ASP A 136 -2.00 13.00 -11.22
CA ASP A 136 -2.05 14.36 -10.70
C ASP A 136 -3.43 14.68 -10.07
N ASP A 137 -4.45 13.86 -10.34
CA ASP A 137 -5.79 14.05 -9.78
C ASP A 137 -5.80 13.72 -8.28
N GLN A 138 -5.68 14.77 -7.47
CA GLN A 138 -5.68 14.68 -6.02
C GLN A 138 -6.99 14.12 -5.46
N ARG A 139 -8.10 14.19 -6.23
CA ARG A 139 -9.38 13.66 -5.76
C ARG A 139 -9.35 12.15 -5.57
N LEU A 140 -8.59 11.45 -6.43
CA LEU A 140 -8.36 10.01 -6.33
C LEU A 140 -7.42 9.62 -5.18
N LEU A 141 -6.63 10.55 -4.64
CA LEU A 141 -5.68 10.27 -3.55
C LEU A 141 -6.20 10.71 -2.17
N GLN A 142 -7.44 11.21 -2.10
CA GLN A 142 -8.10 11.53 -0.84
C GLN A 142 -8.35 10.25 -0.02
N TYR A 143 -8.21 10.37 1.31
CA TYR A 143 -8.44 9.27 2.26
C TYR A 143 -7.74 7.96 1.82
N PRO A 144 -6.42 8.01 1.57
CA PRO A 144 -5.70 6.94 0.89
C PRO A 144 -5.80 5.62 1.65
N LEU A 145 -6.13 4.55 0.92
CA LEU A 145 -6.31 3.20 1.43
C LEU A 145 -7.42 3.05 2.50
N GLN A 146 -8.19 4.11 2.77
CA GLN A 146 -9.36 4.06 3.64
C GLN A 146 -10.61 3.70 2.83
N LYS A 147 -11.67 3.26 3.51
CA LYS A 147 -12.93 2.87 2.88
C LYS A 147 -13.55 4.01 2.06
N VAL A 148 -13.48 5.24 2.55
CA VAL A 148 -13.95 6.45 1.84
C VAL A 148 -13.18 6.65 0.52
N GLY A 149 -11.85 6.57 0.53
CA GLY A 149 -11.05 6.68 -0.70
C GLY A 149 -11.32 5.55 -1.71
N MET A 150 -11.61 4.34 -1.20
CA MET A 150 -12.07 3.23 -2.05
C MET A 150 -13.41 3.52 -2.72
N VAL A 151 -14.38 4.09 -1.99
CA VAL A 151 -15.67 4.50 -2.55
C VAL A 151 -15.47 5.53 -3.66
N ILE A 152 -14.64 6.56 -3.42
CA ILE A 152 -14.34 7.60 -4.42
C ILE A 152 -13.75 6.96 -5.68
N SER A 153 -12.76 6.08 -5.52
CA SER A 153 -12.12 5.39 -6.64
C SER A 153 -13.11 4.52 -7.43
N ALA A 154 -13.99 3.79 -6.74
CA ALA A 154 -15.02 2.97 -7.35
C ALA A 154 -16.02 3.80 -8.16
N LEU A 155 -16.48 4.93 -7.60
CA LEU A 155 -17.40 5.84 -8.30
C LEU A 155 -16.77 6.42 -9.56
N TYR A 156 -15.50 6.84 -9.50
CA TYR A 156 -14.75 7.28 -10.68
C TYR A 156 -14.67 6.22 -11.78
N TYR A 157 -14.46 4.96 -11.39
CA TYR A 157 -14.39 3.84 -12.33
C TYR A 157 -15.74 3.49 -12.97
N LEU A 158 -16.82 3.48 -12.17
CA LEU A 158 -18.17 3.17 -12.66
C LEU A 158 -18.69 4.29 -13.58
N GLY A 159 -18.44 5.54 -13.19
CA GLY A 159 -18.84 6.72 -13.95
C GLY A 159 -20.35 7.02 -13.92
N PRO A 160 -20.75 8.19 -14.44
CA PRO A 160 -22.11 8.73 -14.27
C PRO A 160 -23.21 7.94 -14.97
N ASN A 161 -22.86 7.12 -15.97
CA ASN A 161 -23.85 6.32 -16.72
C ASN A 161 -24.23 5.02 -16.00
N VAL A 162 -23.41 4.59 -15.03
CA VAL A 162 -23.59 3.32 -14.32
C VAL A 162 -24.09 3.55 -12.90
N VAL A 163 -23.64 4.63 -12.24
CA VAL A 163 -24.02 4.93 -10.86
C VAL A 163 -25.49 5.37 -10.79
N ASP A 164 -26.31 4.55 -10.15
CA ASP A 164 -27.74 4.78 -9.89
C ASP A 164 -28.05 4.81 -8.38
N ASP A 165 -29.31 5.09 -8.02
CA ASP A 165 -29.76 5.16 -6.62
C ASP A 165 -29.51 3.85 -5.84
N LYS A 166 -29.50 2.70 -6.53
CA LYS A 166 -29.23 1.40 -5.90
C LYS A 166 -27.78 1.30 -5.49
N ILE A 167 -26.85 1.71 -6.35
CA ILE A 167 -25.42 1.77 -6.03
C ILE A 167 -25.15 2.76 -4.91
N ILE A 168 -25.76 3.94 -4.95
CA ILE A 168 -25.61 4.95 -3.89
C ILE A 168 -26.10 4.40 -2.55
N LYS A 169 -27.28 3.76 -2.52
CA LYS A 169 -27.79 3.10 -1.31
C LYS A 169 -26.86 2.00 -0.82
N ALA A 170 -26.36 1.14 -1.71
CA ALA A 170 -25.44 0.07 -1.36
C ALA A 170 -24.10 0.58 -0.79
N ILE A 171 -23.62 1.72 -1.26
CA ILE A 171 -22.45 2.42 -0.69
C ILE A 171 -22.79 2.94 0.71
N LYS A 172 -23.92 3.65 0.86
CA LYS A 172 -24.36 4.22 2.14
C LYS A 172 -24.52 3.17 3.22
N ASP A 173 -25.14 2.03 2.89
CA ASP A 173 -25.37 0.91 3.81
C ASP A 173 -24.06 0.25 4.28
N GLN A 174 -22.96 0.44 3.53
CA GLN A 174 -21.64 -0.07 3.91
C GLN A 174 -20.82 0.92 4.74
N LEU A 175 -21.13 2.21 4.73
CA LEU A 175 -20.34 3.22 5.44
C LEU A 175 -20.87 3.44 6.85
N SER A 176 -19.96 3.68 7.79
CA SER A 176 -20.36 4.27 9.08
C SER A 176 -20.85 5.72 8.87
N LEU A 177 -21.56 6.28 9.86
CA LEU A 177 -21.98 7.68 9.81
C LEU A 177 -20.79 8.62 9.60
N GLU A 178 -19.69 8.41 10.33
CA GLU A 178 -18.46 9.20 10.21
C GLU A 178 -17.82 9.06 8.82
N GLU A 179 -17.79 7.85 8.25
CA GLU A 179 -17.27 7.63 6.89
C GLU A 179 -18.14 8.29 5.83
N TYR A 180 -19.47 8.27 6.02
CA TYR A 180 -20.41 8.93 5.12
C TYR A 180 -20.26 10.46 5.16
N GLU A 181 -20.12 11.06 6.35
CA GLU A 181 -19.85 12.50 6.51
C GLU A 181 -18.50 12.89 5.88
N LYS A 182 -17.47 12.05 6.02
CA LYS A 182 -16.18 12.24 5.32
C LYS A 182 -16.34 12.18 3.80
N LEU A 183 -17.17 11.27 3.29
CA LEU A 183 -17.45 11.20 1.86
C LEU A 183 -18.14 12.47 1.36
N LEU A 184 -19.15 12.96 2.09
CA LEU A 184 -19.89 14.18 1.72
C LEU A 184 -19.03 15.45 1.76
N SER A 185 -17.96 15.46 2.56
CA SER A 185 -17.04 16.59 2.66
C SER A 185 -15.82 16.49 1.73
N ALA A 186 -15.67 15.38 1.00
CA ALA A 186 -14.59 15.17 0.06
C ALA A 186 -14.69 16.09 -1.17
N ASP A 187 -13.56 16.40 -1.81
CA ASP A 187 -13.56 17.04 -3.13
C ASP A 187 -13.96 16.02 -4.19
N LEU A 188 -15.23 16.08 -4.62
CA LEU A 188 -15.79 15.18 -5.61
C LEU A 188 -16.21 15.95 -6.87
N PRO A 189 -16.12 15.32 -8.07
CA PRO A 189 -16.67 15.92 -9.28
C PRO A 189 -18.18 16.16 -9.11
N LYS A 190 -18.67 17.23 -9.75
CA LYS A 190 -20.06 17.72 -9.59
C LYS A 190 -21.12 16.63 -9.76
N TRP A 191 -20.91 15.69 -10.68
CA TRP A 191 -21.86 14.60 -10.93
C TRP A 191 -22.01 13.64 -9.75
N ILE A 192 -20.96 13.42 -8.95
CA ILE A 192 -21.04 12.61 -7.73
C ILE A 192 -21.75 13.38 -6.62
N ASN A 193 -21.42 14.67 -6.44
CA ASN A 193 -22.07 15.50 -5.41
C ASN A 193 -23.59 15.58 -5.57
N MET A 194 -24.10 15.59 -6.81
CA MET A 194 -25.54 15.58 -7.07
C MET A 194 -26.22 14.28 -6.62
N LEU A 195 -25.49 13.18 -6.50
CA LEU A 195 -26.02 11.86 -6.14
C LEU A 195 -25.97 11.61 -4.63
N THR A 196 -25.07 12.26 -3.90
CA THR A 196 -24.89 12.05 -2.45
C THR A 196 -25.72 13.00 -1.58
N CYS A 197 -26.29 14.06 -2.16
CA CYS A 197 -27.09 15.07 -1.46
C CYS A 197 -28.62 14.86 -1.54
N ASN A 198 -29.09 13.85 -2.29
CA ASN A 198 -30.49 13.42 -2.33
C ASN A 198 -30.73 12.25 -1.35
#